data_AF-A0ABD7TVH6-F1
#
_entry.id   AF-A0ABD7TVH6-F1
#
_cell.length_a   1.000
_cell.length_b   1.000
_cell.length_c   1.000
_cell.angle_alpha   90.00
_cell.angle_beta   90.00
_cell.angle_gamma   90.00
#
_symmetry.space_group_name_H-M   'P 1'
#
loop_
_entity.id
_entity.type
_entity.pdbx_description
1 polymer ?
#
loop_
_entity_poly.entity_id
_entity_poly.type
_entity_poly.pdbx_seq_one_letter_code
_entity_poly.pdbx_strand_id
1 'polypeptide(L)'
;MKRASVYLIVAIICFYLDTVLTMMSPIKIFGIQFIMVPRLTLIFLLLMTFYRNVYSALILGMFLGLMTDLYFGEIYGVYLIAYLMLILFVEKFFSLFYRDHAVVFIIILVSVIVLDIFVAFLYHLVGLIDFNILDYLLFRAPLTLLLNAILLIFIYTLLDYRQNRKRAIDIKIK
;
A
#
# COMPACT_ATOMS: atom_id res chain seq x y z
N MET A 1 17.92 18.02 -2.02
CA MET A 1 16.63 18.43 -1.41
C MET A 1 15.43 18.33 -2.34
N LYS A 2 15.45 18.91 -3.56
CA LYS A 2 14.28 18.90 -4.49
C LYS A 2 13.62 17.53 -4.75
N ARG A 3 14.41 16.43 -4.79
CA ARG A 3 13.89 15.08 -5.06
C ARG A 3 13.14 14.46 -3.87
N ALA A 4 13.56 14.71 -2.63
CA ALA A 4 12.90 14.16 -1.45
C ALA A 4 11.48 14.74 -1.28
N SER A 5 11.32 16.04 -1.53
CA SER A 5 10.04 16.75 -1.48
C SER A 5 9.02 16.19 -2.47
N VAL A 6 9.44 15.77 -3.67
CA VAL A 6 8.52 15.21 -4.68
C VAL A 6 7.91 13.89 -4.21
N TYR A 7 8.72 12.98 -3.66
CA TYR A 7 8.19 11.70 -3.16
C TYR A 7 7.29 11.88 -1.96
N LEU A 8 7.58 12.85 -1.08
CA LEU A 8 6.71 13.21 0.03
C LEU A 8 5.37 13.74 -0.47
N ILE A 9 5.35 14.63 -1.47
CA ILE A 9 4.11 15.14 -2.06
C ILE A 9 3.31 13.99 -2.70
N VAL A 10 3.96 13.10 -3.46
CA VAL A 10 3.29 11.93 -4.04
C VAL A 10 2.74 11.02 -2.94
N ALA A 11 3.49 10.80 -1.86
CA ALA A 11 3.04 9.99 -0.72
C ALA A 11 1.77 10.57 -0.08
N ILE A 12 1.72 11.89 0.12
CA ILE A 12 0.54 12.60 0.65
C ILE A 12 -0.63 12.50 -0.32
N ILE A 13 -0.40 12.65 -1.63
CA ILE A 13 -1.46 12.48 -2.64
C ILE A 13 -1.99 11.05 -2.63
N CYS A 14 -1.11 10.05 -2.56
CA CYS A 14 -1.50 8.66 -2.44
C CYS A 14 -2.36 8.43 -1.20
N PHE A 15 -1.93 8.94 -0.03
CA PHE A 15 -2.71 8.85 1.20
C PHE A 15 -4.08 9.53 1.11
N TYR A 16 -4.14 10.72 0.52
CA TYR A 16 -5.40 11.44 0.34
C TYR A 16 -6.34 10.70 -0.61
N LEU A 17 -5.83 10.18 -1.73
CA LEU A 17 -6.60 9.37 -2.66
C LEU A 17 -7.07 8.07 -2.00
N ASP A 18 -6.21 7.41 -1.23
CA ASP A 18 -6.56 6.21 -0.44
C ASP A 18 -7.72 6.52 0.50
N THR A 19 -7.66 7.67 1.16
CA THR A 19 -8.68 8.13 2.09
C THR A 19 -10.01 8.37 1.40
N VAL A 20 -10.00 9.12 0.30
CA VAL A 20 -11.21 9.41 -0.50
C VAL A 20 -11.83 8.12 -1.03
N LEU A 21 -11.03 7.21 -1.59
CA LEU A 21 -11.50 5.93 -2.10
C LEU A 21 -12.06 5.04 -0.98
N THR A 22 -11.46 5.07 0.22
CA THR A 22 -11.97 4.33 1.38
C THR A 22 -13.34 4.84 1.80
N MET A 23 -13.54 6.16 1.81
CA MET A 23 -14.83 6.78 2.16
C MET A 23 -15.95 6.48 1.15
N MET A 24 -15.61 6.06 -0.08
CA MET A 24 -16.58 5.60 -1.07
C MET A 24 -17.03 4.14 -0.84
N SER A 25 -16.36 3.41 0.07
CA SER A 25 -16.68 2.04 0.44
C SER A 25 -17.55 2.02 1.70
N PRO A 26 -18.62 1.20 1.79
CA PRO A 26 -19.04 0.18 0.84
C PRO A 26 -19.82 0.75 -0.36
N ILE A 27 -19.58 0.19 -1.54
CA ILE A 27 -20.29 0.55 -2.76
C ILE A 27 -21.57 -0.30 -2.85
N LYS A 28 -22.72 0.35 -3.02
CA LYS A 28 -24.01 -0.33 -3.21
C LYS A 28 -24.37 -0.39 -4.69
N ILE A 29 -24.44 -1.58 -5.26
CA ILE A 29 -24.86 -1.79 -6.65
C ILE A 29 -26.02 -2.79 -6.65
N PHE A 30 -27.16 -2.41 -7.25
CA PHE A 30 -28.38 -3.25 -7.29
C PHE A 30 -28.83 -3.80 -5.93
N GLY A 31 -28.62 -3.05 -4.84
CA GLY A 31 -28.98 -3.46 -3.48
C GLY A 31 -27.96 -4.38 -2.79
N ILE A 32 -26.92 -4.83 -3.50
CA ILE A 32 -25.82 -5.63 -2.94
C ILE A 32 -24.70 -4.69 -2.49
N GLN A 33 -24.16 -4.92 -1.28
CA GLN A 33 -23.05 -4.14 -0.73
C GLN A 33 -21.72 -4.81 -1.06
N PHE A 34 -20.83 -4.08 -1.71
CA PHE A 34 -19.48 -4.51 -2.02
C PHE A 34 -18.48 -3.73 -1.17
N ILE A 35 -17.77 -4.46 -0.31
CA ILE A 35 -16.72 -3.89 0.55
C ILE A 35 -15.39 -4.09 -0.17
N MET A 36 -14.85 -2.99 -0.69
CA MET A 36 -13.52 -2.94 -1.28
C MET A 36 -12.67 -1.94 -0.51
N VAL A 37 -11.50 -2.36 -0.04
CA VAL A 37 -10.62 -1.48 0.75
C VAL A 37 -9.40 -1.10 -0.08
N PRO A 38 -9.26 0.15 -0.54
CA PRO A 38 -8.03 0.58 -1.20
C PRO A 38 -6.90 0.59 -0.18
N ARG A 39 -5.70 0.21 -0.62
CA ARG A 39 -4.44 0.23 0.16
C ARG A 39 -3.35 0.93 -0.64
N LEU A 40 -3.71 2.06 -1.26
CA LEU A 40 -2.83 2.82 -2.15
C LEU A 40 -1.58 3.33 -1.41
N THR A 41 -1.74 3.72 -0.15
CA THR A 41 -0.64 4.19 0.70
C THR A 41 0.40 3.08 0.91
N LEU A 42 -0.06 1.87 1.27
CA LEU A 42 0.81 0.70 1.42
C LEU A 42 1.52 0.38 0.09
N ILE A 43 0.76 0.30 -1.01
CA ILE A 43 1.30 0.00 -2.34
C ILE A 43 2.44 0.96 -2.69
N PHE A 44 2.23 2.27 -2.48
CA PHE A 44 3.26 3.27 -2.74
C PHE A 44 4.51 3.08 -1.87
N LEU A 45 4.35 2.80 -0.57
CA LEU A 45 5.47 2.55 0.34
C LEU A 45 6.29 1.32 -0.06
N LEU A 46 5.64 0.23 -0.47
CA LEU A 46 6.32 -0.98 -0.91
C LEU A 46 7.04 -0.78 -2.26
N LEU A 47 6.44 -0.05 -3.20
CA LEU A 47 7.11 0.35 -4.44
C LEU A 47 8.32 1.26 -4.17
N MET A 48 8.23 2.15 -3.18
CA MET A 48 9.36 3.00 -2.78
C MET A 48 10.53 2.20 -2.19
N THR A 49 10.21 1.11 -1.49
CA THR A 49 11.20 0.16 -0.98
C THR A 49 11.97 -0.46 -2.15
N PHE A 50 11.26 -0.91 -3.18
CA PHE A 50 11.86 -1.50 -4.39
C PHE A 50 12.65 -0.50 -5.26
N TYR A 51 12.06 0.66 -5.58
CA TYR A 51 12.60 1.59 -6.58
C TYR A 51 13.65 2.56 -6.07
N ARG A 52 13.72 2.78 -4.76
CA ARG A 52 14.57 3.82 -4.19
C ARG A 52 15.46 3.30 -3.08
N ASN A 53 14.92 3.22 -1.87
CA ASN A 53 15.64 2.79 -0.68
C ASN A 53 14.63 2.61 0.47
N VAL A 54 14.77 1.50 1.18
CA VAL A 54 14.13 1.16 2.45
C VAL A 54 14.08 2.31 3.42
N TYR A 55 15.18 3.04 3.65
CA TYR A 55 15.21 4.13 4.64
C TYR A 55 14.20 5.23 4.29
N SER A 56 14.04 5.55 2.99
CA SER A 56 13.04 6.53 2.57
C SER A 56 11.61 5.99 2.74
N ALA A 57 11.40 4.69 2.48
CA ALA A 57 10.12 4.05 2.69
C ALA A 57 9.77 3.99 4.18
N LEU A 58 10.72 3.69 5.07
CA LEU A 58 10.51 3.65 6.52
C LEU A 58 10.15 5.03 7.09
N ILE A 59 10.85 6.10 6.68
CA ILE A 59 10.52 7.47 7.12
C ILE A 59 9.11 7.85 6.67
N LEU A 60 8.77 7.59 5.40
CA LEU A 60 7.43 7.85 4.88
C LEU A 60 6.38 6.95 5.53
N GLY A 61 6.70 5.68 5.78
CA GLY A 61 5.82 4.71 6.42
C GLY A 61 5.55 5.05 7.88
N MET A 62 6.54 5.61 8.58
CA MET A 62 6.35 6.14 9.93
C MET A 62 5.36 7.30 9.92
N PHE A 63 5.59 8.28 9.04
CA PHE A 63 4.72 9.45 8.93
C PHE A 63 3.30 9.08 8.47
N LEU A 64 3.17 8.34 7.37
CA LEU A 64 1.87 7.96 6.80
C LEU A 64 1.13 6.91 7.62
N GLY A 65 1.86 6.01 8.30
CA GLY A 65 1.28 5.04 9.23
C GLY A 65 0.62 5.74 10.41
N LEU A 66 1.30 6.71 11.02
CA LEU A 66 0.71 7.58 12.03
C LEU A 66 -0.49 8.36 11.50
N MET A 67 -0.42 8.91 10.28
CA MET A 67 -1.58 9.59 9.68
C MET A 67 -2.75 8.63 9.48
N THR A 68 -2.49 7.40 9.05
CA THR A 68 -3.54 6.38 8.87
C THR A 68 -4.16 6.01 10.21
N ASP A 69 -3.35 5.85 11.25
CA ASP A 69 -3.84 5.62 12.61
C ASP A 69 -4.68 6.81 13.12
N LEU A 70 -4.32 8.05 12.80
CA LEU A 70 -5.10 9.23 13.22
C LEU A 70 -6.44 9.38 12.48
N TYR A 71 -6.53 8.95 11.22
CA TYR A 71 -7.73 9.11 10.40
C TYR A 71 -8.66 7.88 10.44
N PHE A 72 -8.11 6.68 10.54
CA PHE A 72 -8.83 5.41 10.46
C PHE A 72 -8.60 4.49 11.65
N GLY A 73 -7.59 4.77 12.48
CA GLY A 73 -7.22 3.92 13.58
C GLY A 73 -8.17 4.09 14.76
N GLU A 74 -8.74 2.99 15.23
CA GLU A 74 -9.39 2.92 16.55
C GLU A 74 -8.31 2.76 17.66
N ILE A 75 -7.17 2.18 17.30
CA ILE A 75 -6.01 2.00 18.18
C ILE A 75 -4.79 2.63 17.49
N TYR A 76 -4.21 3.64 18.12
CA TYR A 76 -3.02 4.30 17.60
C TYR A 76 -1.83 3.34 17.56
N GLY A 77 -1.11 3.34 16.44
CA GLY A 77 0.10 2.57 16.23
C GLY A 77 -0.08 1.27 15.45
N VAL A 78 -1.32 0.81 15.20
CA VAL A 78 -1.57 -0.45 14.48
C VAL A 78 -1.09 -0.37 13.04
N TYR A 79 -1.49 0.67 12.30
CA TYR A 79 -1.06 0.87 10.92
C TYR A 79 0.41 1.27 10.83
N LEU A 80 0.89 2.10 11.77
CA LEU A 80 2.31 2.42 11.88
C LEU A 80 3.17 1.16 11.94
N ILE A 81 2.89 0.27 12.89
CA ILE A 81 3.66 -0.95 13.11
C ILE A 81 3.52 -1.87 11.89
N ALA A 82 2.31 -2.04 11.35
CA ALA A 82 2.07 -2.87 10.17
C ALA A 82 2.88 -2.40 8.95
N TYR A 83 2.88 -1.10 8.64
CA TYR A 83 3.62 -0.55 7.51
C TYR A 83 5.13 -0.74 7.66
N LEU A 84 5.68 -0.45 8.84
CA LEU A 84 7.12 -0.63 9.08
C LEU A 84 7.52 -2.11 8.97
N MET A 85 6.72 -3.02 9.53
CA MET A 85 6.99 -4.46 9.42
C MET A 85 6.94 -4.94 7.96
N LEU A 86 5.92 -4.54 7.19
CA LEU A 86 5.79 -4.93 5.78
C LEU A 86 6.93 -4.38 4.93
N ILE A 87 7.36 -3.12 5.15
CA ILE A 87 8.50 -2.53 4.45
C ILE A 87 9.78 -3.35 4.70
N LEU A 88 10.07 -3.69 5.97
CA LEU A 88 11.26 -4.47 6.33
C LEU A 88 11.20 -5.90 5.79
N PHE A 89 10.01 -6.53 5.83
CA PHE A 89 9.81 -7.88 5.31
C PHE A 89 10.02 -7.92 3.79
N VAL A 90 9.41 -6.98 3.08
CA VAL A 90 9.49 -6.88 1.62
C VAL A 90 10.92 -6.57 1.16
N GLU A 91 11.66 -5.71 1.86
CA GLU A 91 13.08 -5.50 1.56
C GLU A 91 13.88 -6.81 1.65
N LYS A 92 13.70 -7.55 2.75
CA LYS A 92 14.42 -8.81 2.95
C LYS A 92 14.02 -9.82 1.87
N PHE A 93 12.75 -9.86 1.49
CA PHE A 93 12.28 -10.73 0.41
C PHE A 93 12.90 -10.35 -0.94
N PHE A 94 12.98 -9.06 -1.29
CA PHE A 94 13.64 -8.60 -2.51
C PHE A 94 15.16 -8.80 -2.53
N SER A 95 15.79 -9.00 -1.37
CA SER A 95 17.19 -9.42 -1.29
C SER A 95 17.37 -10.92 -1.61
N LEU A 96 16.34 -11.73 -1.39
CA LEU A 96 16.36 -13.19 -1.55
C LEU A 96 15.87 -13.64 -2.94
N PHE A 97 14.93 -12.93 -3.54
CA PHE A 97 14.30 -13.29 -4.82
C PHE A 97 14.81 -12.43 -5.98
N TYR A 98 14.80 -13.01 -7.19
CA TYR A 98 15.11 -12.26 -8.40
C TYR A 98 14.09 -11.13 -8.60
N ARG A 99 14.57 -9.93 -8.92
CA ARG A 99 13.76 -8.71 -9.04
C ARG A 99 12.99 -8.65 -10.36
N ASP A 100 12.16 -9.66 -10.60
CA ASP A 100 11.18 -9.66 -11.69
C ASP A 100 9.99 -8.77 -11.30
N HIS A 101 9.49 -7.99 -12.25
CA HIS A 101 8.29 -7.18 -12.10
C HIS A 101 7.08 -8.03 -11.66
N ALA A 102 6.94 -9.26 -12.16
CA ALA A 102 5.85 -10.15 -11.76
C ALA A 102 5.93 -10.49 -10.26
N VAL A 103 7.14 -10.78 -9.75
CA VAL A 103 7.38 -11.11 -8.34
C VAL A 103 7.07 -9.91 -7.45
N VAL A 104 7.48 -8.69 -7.87
CA VAL A 104 7.15 -7.44 -7.15
C VAL A 104 5.64 -7.27 -7.01
N PHE A 105 4.88 -7.49 -8.08
CA PHE A 105 3.42 -7.33 -8.04
C PHE A 105 2.76 -8.32 -7.08
N ILE A 106 3.16 -9.59 -7.15
CA ILE A 106 2.62 -10.64 -6.27
C ILE A 106 2.91 -10.30 -4.80
N ILE A 107 4.14 -9.90 -4.47
CA ILE A 107 4.52 -9.58 -3.08
C ILE A 107 3.71 -8.39 -2.55
N ILE A 108 3.50 -7.36 -3.36
CA ILE A 108 2.70 -6.19 -2.95
C ILE A 108 1.24 -6.61 -2.71
N LEU A 109 0.65 -7.40 -3.60
CA LEU A 109 -0.73 -7.88 -3.43
C LEU A 109 -0.88 -8.80 -2.22
N VAL A 110 0.08 -9.69 -1.97
CA VAL A 110 0.11 -10.50 -0.74
C VAL A 110 0.22 -9.60 0.49
N SER A 111 1.04 -8.55 0.44
CA SER A 111 1.18 -7.59 1.54
C SER A 111 -0.11 -6.84 1.85
N VAL A 112 -0.97 -6.58 0.86
CA VAL A 112 -2.31 -6.01 1.06
C VAL A 112 -3.18 -6.96 1.90
N ILE A 113 -3.21 -8.25 1.57
CA ILE A 113 -3.95 -9.26 2.35
C ILE A 113 -3.40 -9.36 3.77
N VAL A 114 -2.07 -9.40 3.91
CA VAL A 114 -1.41 -9.49 5.22
C VAL A 114 -1.75 -8.29 6.08
N LEU A 115 -1.76 -7.07 5.52
CA LEU A 115 -2.17 -5.87 6.25
C LEU A 115 -3.62 -5.97 6.73
N ASP A 116 -4.55 -6.34 5.85
CA ASP A 116 -5.97 -6.43 6.19
C ASP A 116 -6.21 -7.44 7.31
N ILE A 117 -5.63 -8.64 7.20
CA ILE A 117 -5.75 -9.68 8.22
C ILE A 117 -5.10 -9.21 9.52
N PHE A 118 -3.91 -8.60 9.46
CA PHE A 118 -3.20 -8.12 10.65
C PHE A 118 -4.04 -7.08 11.43
N VAL A 119 -4.57 -6.07 10.73
CA VAL A 119 -5.40 -5.03 11.36
C VAL A 119 -6.69 -5.63 11.92
N ALA A 120 -7.39 -6.43 11.12
CA ALA A 120 -8.66 -7.01 11.55
C ALA A 120 -8.48 -7.98 12.73
N PHE A 121 -7.40 -8.76 12.73
CA PHE A 121 -7.06 -9.64 13.84
C PHE A 121 -6.78 -8.85 15.13
N LEU A 122 -5.99 -7.79 15.07
CA LEU A 122 -5.74 -6.96 16.26
C LEU A 122 -7.01 -6.30 16.80
N TYR A 123 -7.87 -5.79 15.93
CA TYR A 123 -9.14 -5.22 16.36
C TYR A 123 -10.10 -6.27 16.93
N HIS A 124 -10.06 -7.49 16.40
CA HIS A 124 -10.81 -8.60 16.98
C HIS A 124 -10.30 -8.99 18.36
N LEU A 125 -8.97 -9.07 18.55
CA LEU A 125 -8.37 -9.39 19.85
C LEU A 125 -8.75 -8.40 20.96
N VAL A 126 -8.91 -7.12 20.62
CA VAL A 126 -9.29 -6.07 21.58
C VAL A 126 -10.82 -5.95 21.72
N GLY A 127 -11.59 -6.76 20.99
CA GLY A 127 -13.04 -6.79 21.08
C GLY A 127 -13.75 -5.64 20.35
N LEU A 128 -13.08 -5.00 19.39
CA LEU A 128 -13.65 -3.90 18.59
C LEU A 128 -14.50 -4.41 17.43
N ILE A 129 -14.15 -5.57 16.86
CA ILE A 129 -14.87 -6.17 15.73
C ILE A 129 -14.98 -7.70 15.88
N ASP A 130 -16.02 -8.28 15.29
CA ASP A 130 -16.09 -9.72 15.06
C ASP A 130 -15.48 -10.04 13.70
N PHE A 131 -14.31 -10.69 13.71
CA PHE A 131 -13.59 -11.04 12.50
C PHE A 131 -13.70 -12.53 12.20
N ASN A 132 -14.27 -12.87 11.04
CA ASN A 132 -14.23 -14.21 10.47
C ASN A 132 -13.34 -14.22 9.23
N ILE A 133 -12.27 -15.02 9.30
CA ILE A 133 -11.29 -15.14 8.21
C ILE A 133 -11.90 -15.71 6.93
N LEU A 134 -12.84 -16.66 7.04
CA LEU A 134 -13.48 -17.27 5.86
C LEU A 134 -14.36 -16.26 5.14
N ASP A 135 -15.14 -15.47 5.88
CA ASP A 135 -15.98 -14.42 5.30
C ASP A 135 -15.13 -13.34 4.63
N TYR A 136 -14.00 -12.97 5.24
CA TYR A 136 -13.04 -12.06 4.62
C TYR A 136 -12.49 -12.63 3.31
N LEU A 137 -11.99 -13.86 3.31
CA LEU A 137 -11.36 -14.48 2.14
C LEU A 137 -12.31 -14.68 0.97
N LEU A 138 -13.59 -14.98 1.23
CA LEU A 138 -14.57 -15.24 0.18
C LEU A 138 -15.20 -13.97 -0.38
N PHE A 139 -15.52 -13.00 0.47
CA PHE A 139 -16.35 -11.86 0.06
C PHE A 139 -15.61 -10.53 -0.03
N ARG A 140 -14.52 -10.33 0.73
CA ARG A 140 -13.80 -9.04 0.79
C ARG A 140 -12.45 -9.08 0.09
N ALA A 141 -11.65 -10.11 0.34
CA ALA A 141 -10.30 -10.23 -0.18
C ALA A 141 -10.23 -10.20 -1.72
N PRO A 142 -11.07 -10.91 -2.48
CA PRO A 142 -10.97 -10.95 -3.94
C PRO A 142 -11.25 -9.58 -4.56
N LEU A 143 -12.27 -8.88 -4.04
CA LEU A 143 -12.65 -7.55 -4.51
C LEU A 143 -11.60 -6.51 -4.14
N THR A 144 -11.08 -6.60 -2.90
CA THR A 144 -10.01 -5.74 -2.42
C THR A 144 -8.73 -5.94 -3.22
N LEU A 145 -8.36 -7.18 -3.52
CA LEU A 145 -7.22 -7.51 -4.38
C LEU A 145 -7.39 -6.99 -5.80
N LEU A 146 -8.59 -7.13 -6.39
CA LEU A 146 -8.88 -6.63 -7.73
C LEU A 146 -8.69 -5.11 -7.80
N LEU A 147 -9.27 -4.37 -6.85
CA LEU A 147 -9.10 -2.92 -6.76
C LEU A 147 -7.62 -2.55 -6.61
N ASN A 148 -6.92 -3.20 -5.67
CA ASN A 148 -5.52 -2.90 -5.39
C ASN A 148 -4.58 -3.30 -6.53
N ALA A 149 -4.90 -4.33 -7.32
CA ALA A 149 -4.16 -4.68 -8.53
C ALA A 149 -4.27 -3.59 -9.60
N ILE A 150 -5.46 -3.02 -9.79
CA ILE A 150 -5.66 -1.88 -10.72
C ILE A 150 -4.87 -0.66 -10.24
N LEU A 151 -4.97 -0.32 -8.95
CA LEU A 151 -4.22 0.78 -8.34
C LEU A 151 -2.71 0.58 -8.43
N LEU A 152 -2.24 -0.65 -8.25
CA LEU A 152 -0.84 -1.02 -8.38
C LEU A 152 -0.33 -0.81 -9.81
N ILE A 153 -1.07 -1.28 -10.84
CA ILE A 153 -0.72 -1.05 -12.24
C ILE A 153 -0.64 0.46 -12.52
N PHE A 154 -1.60 1.23 -12.02
CA PHE A 154 -1.63 2.68 -12.20
C PHE A 154 -0.42 3.39 -11.56
N ILE A 155 -0.08 3.10 -10.30
CA ILE A 155 1.11 3.70 -9.66
C ILE A 155 2.39 3.21 -10.31
N TYR A 156 2.48 1.91 -10.62
CA TYR A 156 3.66 1.31 -11.24
C TYR A 156 4.00 2.01 -12.56
N THR A 157 3.02 2.17 -13.46
CA THR A 157 3.21 2.84 -14.75
C THR A 157 3.63 4.31 -14.58
N LEU A 158 3.06 5.02 -13.61
CA LEU A 158 3.43 6.39 -13.29
C LEU A 158 4.89 6.51 -12.80
N LEU A 159 5.34 5.57 -11.96
CA LEU A 159 6.71 5.53 -11.44
C LEU A 159 7.72 5.12 -12.52
N ASP A 160 7.41 4.09 -13.31
CA ASP A 160 8.28 3.59 -14.37
C ASP A 160 8.44 4.62 -15.50
N TYR A 161 7.35 5.30 -15.91
CA TYR A 161 7.40 6.40 -16.86
C TYR A 161 8.39 7.51 -16.42
N ARG A 162 8.39 7.84 -15.12
CA ARG A 162 9.33 8.83 -14.56
C ARG A 162 10.77 8.33 -14.54
N GLN A 163 11.01 7.02 -14.51
CA GLN A 163 12.35 6.45 -14.49
C GLN A 163 12.95 6.35 -15.91
N ASN A 164 12.15 5.93 -16.89
CA ASN A 164 12.56 5.85 -18.29
C ASN A 164 12.86 7.23 -18.90
N ARG A 165 12.09 8.27 -18.56
CA ARG A 165 12.40 9.65 -18.97
C ARG A 165 13.76 10.14 -18.45
N LYS A 166 14.18 9.70 -17.26
CA LYS A 166 15.49 10.08 -16.69
C LYS A 166 16.63 9.43 -17.44
N ARG A 167 16.53 8.12 -17.73
CA ARG A 167 17.54 7.41 -18.55
C ARG A 167 17.73 8.06 -19.92
N ALA A 168 16.64 8.52 -20.57
CA ALA A 168 16.72 9.19 -21.86
C ALA A 168 17.39 10.59 -21.82
N ILE A 169 17.28 11.32 -20.70
CA ILE A 169 17.94 12.62 -20.52
C ILE A 169 19.43 12.44 -20.25
N ASP A 170 19.80 11.47 -19.42
CA ASP A 170 21.21 11.21 -19.09
C ASP A 170 22.02 10.72 -20.31
N ILE A 171 21.39 10.01 -21.25
CA ILE A 171 22.01 9.59 -22.52
C ILE A 171 22.25 10.79 -23.46
N LYS A 172 21.40 11.82 -23.44
CA LYS A 172 21.53 13.00 -24.31
C LYS A 172 22.57 14.03 -23.84
N ILE A 173 23.08 13.90 -22.62
CA ILE A 173 24.06 14.82 -22.02
C ILE A 173 25.49 14.25 -22.15
N LYS A 174 25.64 13.02 -22.65
CA LYS A 174 26.92 12.37 -22.91
C LYS A 174 27.29 12.46 -24.39
#